data_AF-A0A1Q7D5H9-F1
#
_entry.id   AF-A0A1Q7D5H9-F1
#
_cell.length_a   1.000
_cell.length_b   1.000
_cell.length_c   1.000
_cell.angle_alpha   90.00
_cell.angle_beta   90.00
_cell.angle_gamma   90.00
#
_symmetry.space_group_name_H-M   'P 1'
#
loop_
_entity.id
_entity.type
_entity.pdbx_description
1 polymer ?
#
loop_
_entity_poly.entity_id
_entity_poly.type
_entity_poly.pdbx_seq_one_letter_code
_entity_poly.pdbx_strand_id
1 'polypeptide(L)'
;MALPERELQRTLRDVIIETMHAWSRDVLERPHRGFGGLPTRPFARAARLKGTIDWQVHPFDVRDPLDEDGELMTMIAAFSSDTAYETLFVIHPDRRAMSATALEAFVARLNARLAGLPALADLRVFEAHPESHFSIGGVLPRVSPFPSFQVLSHSLLKRASDSLRGSGYYDRFSPETLRALGLPRE
;
A
#
# COMPACT_ATOMS: atom_id res chain seq x y z
N MET A 1 20.95 -7.39 -31.08
CA MET A 1 21.34 -6.13 -30.42
C MET A 1 20.71 -6.11 -29.04
N ALA A 2 21.51 -5.99 -27.98
CA ALA A 2 21.00 -5.82 -26.63
C ALA A 2 20.47 -4.38 -26.47
N LEU A 3 19.34 -4.21 -25.79
CA LEU A 3 18.81 -2.88 -25.48
C LEU A 3 19.78 -2.15 -24.52
N PRO A 4 19.97 -0.83 -24.66
CA PRO A 4 20.69 -0.02 -23.69
C PRO A 4 20.11 -0.20 -22.27
N GLU A 5 20.96 -0.18 -21.25
CA GLU A 5 20.58 -0.45 -19.84
C GLU A 5 19.39 0.39 -19.35
N ARG A 6 19.33 1.67 -19.73
CA ARG A 6 18.21 2.57 -19.37
C ARG A 6 16.89 2.15 -20.01
N GLU A 7 16.93 1.62 -21.23
CA GLU A 7 15.75 1.14 -21.94
C GLU A 7 15.27 -0.19 -21.37
N LEU A 8 16.20 -1.05 -20.94
CA LEU A 8 15.89 -2.27 -20.20
C LEU A 8 15.26 -1.97 -18.83
N GLN A 9 15.80 -1.00 -18.08
CA GLN A 9 15.26 -0.57 -16.79
C GLN A 9 13.85 0.03 -16.93
N ARG A 10 13.63 0.86 -17.96
CA ARG A 10 12.30 1.40 -18.28
C ARG A 10 11.30 0.29 -18.62
N THR A 11 11.71 -0.67 -19.46
CA THR A 11 10.88 -1.83 -19.83
C THR A 11 10.51 -2.67 -18.60
N LEU A 12 11.47 -2.91 -17.70
CA LEU A 12 11.23 -3.65 -16.47
C LEU A 12 10.25 -2.92 -15.54
N ARG A 13 10.43 -1.61 -15.36
CA ARG A 13 9.52 -0.77 -14.57
C ARG A 13 8.09 -0.86 -15.10
N ASP A 14 7.91 -0.73 -16.41
CA ASP A 14 6.59 -0.76 -17.04
C ASP A 14 5.91 -2.14 -16.86
N VAL A 15 6.67 -3.23 -17.01
CA VAL A 15 6.17 -4.60 -16.76
C VAL A 15 5.74 -4.82 -15.32
N ILE A 16 6.49 -4.29 -14.35
CA ILE A 16 6.13 -4.39 -12.92
C ILE A 16 4.83 -3.63 -12.65
N ILE A 17 4.70 -2.41 -13.15
CA ILE A 17 3.50 -1.59 -12.98
C ILE A 17 2.28 -2.25 -13.64
N GLU A 18 2.41 -2.77 -14.87
CA GLU A 18 1.36 -3.54 -15.54
C GLU A 18 0.92 -4.77 -14.73
N THR A 19 1.89 -5.49 -14.15
CA THR A 19 1.61 -6.64 -13.28
C THR A 19 0.83 -6.24 -12.03
N MET A 20 1.21 -5.13 -11.39
CA MET A 20 0.52 -4.60 -10.21
C MET A 20 -0.88 -4.08 -10.54
N HIS A 21 -1.06 -3.48 -11.71
CA HIS A 21 -2.39 -3.12 -12.22
C HIS A 21 -3.28 -4.33 -12.46
N ALA A 22 -2.75 -5.39 -13.07
CA ALA A 22 -3.50 -6.64 -13.25
C ALA A 22 -3.93 -7.23 -11.90
N TRP A 23 -3.00 -7.30 -10.94
CA TRP A 23 -3.30 -7.76 -9.59
C TRP A 23 -4.37 -6.90 -8.89
N SER A 24 -4.30 -5.57 -9.00
CA SER A 24 -5.34 -4.68 -8.45
C SER A 24 -6.72 -5.06 -9.00
N ARG A 25 -6.85 -5.20 -10.33
CA ARG A 25 -8.11 -5.57 -10.99
C ARG A 25 -8.61 -6.95 -10.58
N ASP A 26 -7.71 -7.92 -10.50
CA ASP A 26 -8.08 -9.33 -10.33
C ASP A 26 -8.23 -9.78 -8.88
N VAL A 27 -7.66 -9.03 -7.93
CA VAL A 27 -7.66 -9.40 -6.51
C VAL A 27 -8.28 -8.30 -5.66
N LEU A 28 -7.78 -7.07 -5.78
CA LEU A 28 -8.18 -5.99 -4.86
C LEU A 28 -9.58 -5.43 -5.17
N GLU A 29 -9.92 -5.35 -6.46
CA GLU A 29 -11.14 -4.74 -6.97
C GLU A 29 -12.31 -5.72 -7.11
N ARG A 30 -12.09 -7.03 -6.84
CA ARG A 30 -13.14 -8.04 -6.95
C ARG A 30 -13.99 -8.12 -5.69
N PRO A 31 -15.33 -8.05 -5.81
CA PRO A 31 -16.27 -8.30 -4.73
C PRO A 31 -16.00 -9.61 -3.99
N HIS A 32 -16.12 -9.58 -2.66
CA HIS A 32 -15.95 -10.77 -1.84
C HIS A 32 -16.98 -10.83 -0.71
N ARG A 33 -17.57 -12.02 -0.49
CA ARG A 33 -18.60 -12.21 0.55
C ARG A 33 -18.11 -11.89 1.96
N GLY A 34 -16.83 -12.15 2.23
CA GLY A 34 -16.14 -11.78 3.47
C GLY A 34 -16.07 -10.27 3.76
N PHE A 35 -16.44 -9.42 2.79
CA PHE A 35 -16.45 -7.96 2.89
C PHE A 35 -17.83 -7.39 2.53
N GLY A 36 -18.92 -8.08 2.88
CA GLY A 36 -20.29 -7.61 2.61
C GLY A 36 -20.65 -7.56 1.11
N GLY A 37 -19.92 -8.29 0.26
CA GLY A 37 -20.08 -8.21 -1.20
C GLY A 37 -19.34 -7.04 -1.84
N LEU A 38 -18.52 -6.31 -1.07
CA LEU A 38 -17.62 -5.28 -1.59
C LEU A 38 -16.23 -5.85 -1.89
N PRO A 39 -15.39 -5.13 -2.67
CA PRO A 39 -14.00 -5.52 -2.90
C PRO A 39 -13.13 -5.45 -1.65
N THR A 40 -12.02 -6.18 -1.60
CA THR A 40 -11.06 -6.10 -0.47
C THR A 40 -10.42 -4.72 -0.31
N ARG A 41 -10.40 -3.92 -1.39
CA ARG A 41 -10.08 -2.49 -1.39
C ARG A 41 -11.16 -1.72 -2.16
N PRO A 42 -12.26 -1.30 -1.50
CA PRO A 42 -13.45 -0.74 -2.18
C PRO A 42 -13.18 0.48 -3.06
N PHE A 43 -12.15 1.25 -2.75
CA PHE A 43 -11.83 2.50 -3.45
C PHE A 43 -10.68 2.35 -4.47
N ALA A 44 -10.02 1.19 -4.53
CA ALA A 44 -8.86 0.98 -5.41
C ALA A 44 -9.22 1.19 -6.89
N ARG A 45 -10.38 0.67 -7.32
CA ARG A 45 -10.86 0.85 -8.70
C ARG A 45 -11.04 2.32 -9.06
N ALA A 46 -11.67 3.10 -8.17
CA ALA A 46 -11.93 4.51 -8.41
C ALA A 46 -10.62 5.31 -8.48
N ALA A 47 -9.69 5.07 -7.56
CA ALA A 47 -8.38 5.71 -7.57
C ALA A 47 -7.58 5.36 -8.85
N ARG A 48 -7.58 4.09 -9.26
CA ARG A 48 -6.93 3.64 -10.50
C ARG A 48 -7.53 4.30 -11.74
N LEU A 49 -8.85 4.37 -11.86
CA LEU A 49 -9.52 4.97 -13.01
C LEU A 49 -9.34 6.50 -13.07
N LYS A 50 -9.21 7.16 -11.92
CA LYS A 50 -8.92 8.60 -11.82
C LYS A 50 -7.44 8.94 -11.98
N GLY A 51 -6.56 7.94 -11.92
CA GLY A 51 -5.11 8.16 -11.96
C GLY A 51 -4.54 8.78 -10.69
N THR A 52 -5.21 8.64 -9.53
CA THR A 52 -4.78 9.24 -8.25
C THR A 52 -3.84 8.34 -7.44
N ILE A 53 -3.25 7.31 -8.07
CA ILE A 53 -2.25 6.43 -7.47
C ILE A 53 -0.90 6.75 -8.13
N ASP A 54 0.07 7.19 -7.35
CA ASP A 54 1.45 7.34 -7.79
C ASP A 54 2.19 5.99 -7.65
N TRP A 55 2.61 5.42 -8.78
CA TRP A 55 3.27 4.11 -8.84
C TRP A 55 4.78 4.27 -8.97
N GLN A 56 5.51 3.90 -7.91
CA GLN A 56 6.96 3.99 -7.85
C GLN A 56 7.57 2.59 -7.77
N VAL A 57 8.34 2.21 -8.79
CA VAL A 57 9.20 1.01 -8.73
C VAL A 57 10.55 1.46 -8.21
N HIS A 58 10.84 1.13 -6.95
CA HIS A 58 11.99 1.66 -6.22
C HIS A 58 12.54 0.58 -5.29
N PRO A 59 13.83 0.21 -5.40
CA PRO A 59 14.45 -0.68 -4.42
C PRO A 59 14.57 0.03 -3.08
N PHE A 60 14.17 -0.64 -2.00
CA PHE A 60 14.26 -0.13 -0.63
C PHE A 60 14.74 -1.25 0.30
N ASP A 61 15.59 -0.89 1.28
CA ASP A 61 16.08 -1.84 2.29
C ASP A 61 15.20 -1.75 3.54
N VAL A 62 14.73 -2.88 4.04
CA VAL A 62 13.97 -2.96 5.31
C VAL A 62 14.80 -2.52 6.53
N ARG A 63 16.12 -2.39 6.38
CA ARG A 63 17.06 -1.88 7.38
C ARG A 63 17.35 -0.39 7.24
N ASP A 64 16.75 0.30 6.26
CA ASP A 64 16.90 1.75 6.08
C ASP A 64 16.74 2.50 7.42
N PRO A 65 17.62 3.45 7.75
CA PRO A 65 17.56 4.20 9.01
C PRO A 65 16.34 5.14 9.10
N LEU A 66 15.70 5.46 7.97
CA LEU A 66 14.60 6.42 7.83
C LEU A 66 15.02 7.85 8.22
N ASP A 67 16.22 8.23 7.78
CA ASP A 67 16.76 9.57 7.91
C ASP A 67 15.85 10.57 7.16
N GLU A 68 15.64 11.76 7.73
CA GLU A 68 14.69 12.74 7.22
C GLU A 68 15.01 13.21 5.79
N ASP A 69 16.29 13.30 5.46
CA ASP A 69 16.85 13.63 4.14
C ASP A 69 17.17 12.40 3.29
N GLY A 70 16.86 11.20 3.78
CA GLY A 70 17.00 9.96 3.02
C GLY A 70 16.08 9.92 1.80
N GLU A 71 16.47 9.15 0.79
CA GLU A 71 15.75 9.06 -0.50
C GLU A 71 14.28 8.68 -0.31
N LEU A 72 14.01 7.67 0.53
CA LEU A 72 12.66 7.21 0.81
C LEU A 72 11.80 8.27 1.52
N MET A 73 12.35 8.93 2.54
CA MET A 73 11.64 9.96 3.28
C MET A 73 11.38 11.19 2.41
N THR A 74 12.33 11.54 1.55
CA THR A 74 12.17 12.60 0.54
C THR A 74 11.05 12.27 -0.45
N MET A 75 10.96 11.02 -0.93
CA MET A 75 9.87 10.56 -1.80
C MET A 75 8.50 10.69 -1.12
N ILE A 76 8.40 10.29 0.16
CA ILE A 76 7.16 10.40 0.93
C ILE A 76 6.78 11.86 1.18
N ALA A 77 7.75 12.73 1.47
CA ALA A 77 7.52 14.16 1.65
C ALA A 77 7.07 14.85 0.36
N ALA A 78 7.64 14.46 -0.79
CA ALA A 78 7.20 14.92 -2.10
C ALA A 78 5.75 14.50 -2.38
N PHE A 79 5.41 13.23 -2.16
CA PHE A 79 4.03 12.74 -2.26
C PHE A 79 3.06 13.52 -1.34
N SER A 80 3.44 13.76 -0.08
CA SER A 80 2.63 14.52 0.88
C SER A 80 2.28 15.94 0.39
N SER A 81 3.17 16.53 -0.40
CA SER A 81 3.01 17.89 -0.94
C SER A 81 2.28 17.93 -2.27
N ASP A 82 2.10 16.79 -2.95
CA ASP A 82 1.45 16.68 -4.24
C ASP A 82 -0.04 16.33 -4.10
N THR A 83 -0.89 17.28 -4.46
CA THR A 83 -2.35 17.11 -4.38
C THR A 83 -2.96 16.33 -5.54
N ALA A 84 -2.17 15.96 -6.55
CA ALA A 84 -2.63 15.12 -7.65
C ALA A 84 -2.87 13.66 -7.23
N TYR A 85 -2.20 13.22 -6.16
CA TYR A 85 -2.20 11.82 -5.74
C TYR A 85 -2.85 11.63 -4.37
N GLU A 86 -3.64 10.57 -4.26
CA GLU A 86 -4.28 10.14 -3.02
C GLU A 86 -3.53 8.97 -2.35
N THR A 87 -2.68 8.28 -3.12
CA THR A 87 -1.91 7.12 -2.64
C THR A 87 -0.57 7.07 -3.36
N LEU A 88 0.51 6.96 -2.60
CA LEU A 88 1.82 6.54 -3.10
C LEU A 88 1.92 5.03 -2.96
N PHE A 89 2.35 4.33 -4.01
CA PHE A 89 2.52 2.88 -4.03
C PHE A 89 3.96 2.55 -4.44
N VAL A 90 4.77 2.10 -3.48
CA VAL A 90 6.19 1.82 -3.67
C VAL A 90 6.42 0.31 -3.78
N ILE A 91 7.04 -0.12 -4.88
CA ILE A 91 7.19 -1.52 -5.28
C ILE A 91 8.67 -1.87 -5.35
N HIS A 92 9.08 -2.90 -4.60
CA HIS A 92 10.41 -3.45 -4.72
C HIS A 92 10.53 -4.28 -6.01
N PRO A 93 11.54 -4.03 -6.88
CA PRO A 93 11.64 -4.75 -8.15
C PRO A 93 12.04 -6.22 -7.99
N ASP A 94 12.76 -6.57 -6.93
CA ASP A 94 13.08 -7.95 -6.58
C ASP A 94 12.03 -8.55 -5.63
N ARG A 95 11.41 -9.65 -6.07
CA ARG A 95 10.38 -10.40 -5.35
C ARG A 95 10.87 -11.08 -4.07
N ARG A 96 12.18 -11.30 -3.95
CA ARG A 96 12.83 -12.04 -2.85
C ARG A 96 13.69 -11.16 -1.96
N ALA A 97 13.64 -9.85 -2.16
CA ALA A 97 14.51 -8.90 -1.45
C ALA A 97 14.34 -8.92 0.07
N MET A 98 13.15 -9.28 0.55
CA MET A 98 12.80 -9.31 1.96
C MET A 98 11.76 -10.39 2.24
N SER A 99 11.62 -10.77 3.51
CA SER A 99 10.51 -11.61 3.97
C SER A 99 9.29 -10.76 4.32
N ALA A 100 8.11 -11.40 4.40
CA ALA A 100 6.88 -10.74 4.85
C ALA A 100 7.05 -10.08 6.23
N THR A 101 7.63 -10.81 7.19
CA THR A 101 7.86 -10.31 8.56
C THR A 101 8.84 -9.14 8.60
N ALA A 102 9.88 -9.15 7.77
CA ALA A 102 10.82 -8.04 7.70
C ALA A 102 10.15 -6.77 7.13
N LEU A 103 9.30 -6.92 6.11
CA LEU A 103 8.52 -5.83 5.54
C LEU A 103 7.49 -5.28 6.53
N GLU A 104 6.80 -6.14 7.28
CA GLU A 104 5.88 -5.72 8.35
C GLU A 104 6.59 -4.90 9.43
N ALA A 105 7.76 -5.36 9.89
CA ALA A 105 8.58 -4.64 10.87
C ALA A 105 9.08 -3.29 10.34
N PHE A 106 9.47 -3.24 9.07
CA PHE A 106 9.85 -2.01 8.39
C PHE A 106 8.67 -1.01 8.32
N VAL A 107 7.48 -1.45 7.90
CA VAL A 107 6.29 -0.59 7.84
C VAL A 107 5.86 -0.10 9.23
N ALA A 108 6.04 -0.92 10.28
CA ALA A 108 5.81 -0.46 11.65
C ALA A 108 6.78 0.65 12.06
N ARG A 109 8.08 0.51 11.75
CA ARG A 109 9.10 1.55 11.98
C ARG A 109 8.79 2.82 11.19
N LEU A 110 8.40 2.69 9.93
CA LEU A 110 8.07 3.81 9.07
C LEU A 110 6.84 4.58 9.58
N ASN A 111 5.77 3.88 9.97
CA ASN A 111 4.63 4.53 10.60
C ASN A 111 5.02 5.29 11.89
N ALA A 112 5.87 4.71 12.73
CA ALA A 112 6.36 5.37 13.94
C ALA A 112 7.19 6.63 13.62
N ARG A 113 8.04 6.56 12.59
CA ARG A 113 8.82 7.71 12.11
C ARG A 113 7.93 8.83 11.60
N LEU A 114 6.96 8.53 10.74
CA LEU A 114 6.04 9.51 10.18
C LEU A 114 5.16 10.16 11.26
N ALA A 115 4.71 9.39 12.25
CA ALA A 115 3.94 9.92 13.39
C ALA A 115 4.74 10.93 14.23
N GLY A 116 6.07 10.81 14.27
CA GLY A 116 6.96 11.75 14.96
C GLY A 116 7.23 13.05 14.18
N LEU A 117 6.82 13.15 12.92
CA LEU A 117 7.06 14.29 12.05
C LEU A 117 5.77 15.06 11.81
N PRO A 118 5.60 16.30 12.34
CA PRO A 118 4.33 17.02 12.27
C PRO A 118 3.75 17.16 10.85
N ALA A 119 4.60 17.39 9.85
CA ALA A 119 4.18 17.54 8.46
C ALA A 119 3.67 16.23 7.82
N LEU A 120 4.00 15.07 8.39
CA LEU A 120 3.69 13.74 7.85
C LEU A 120 2.83 12.90 8.81
N ALA A 121 2.43 13.44 9.96
CA ALA A 121 1.77 12.71 11.04
C ALA A 121 0.39 12.14 10.65
N ASP A 122 -0.28 12.75 9.66
CA ASP A 122 -1.53 12.22 9.11
C ASP A 122 -1.30 11.03 8.15
N LEU A 123 -0.07 10.75 7.70
CA LEU A 123 0.17 9.63 6.79
C LEU A 123 0.10 8.27 7.51
N ARG A 124 -0.32 7.25 6.78
CA ARG A 124 -0.32 5.84 7.20
C ARG A 124 0.28 4.98 6.12
N VAL A 125 1.03 3.97 6.55
CA VAL A 125 1.70 3.02 5.67
C VAL A 125 1.13 1.63 5.88
N PHE A 126 0.86 0.94 4.78
CA PHE A 126 0.46 -0.46 4.75
C PHE A 126 1.33 -1.22 3.76
N GLU A 127 1.50 -2.49 4.00
CA GLU A 127 2.34 -3.39 3.24
C GLU A 127 1.52 -4.40 2.43
N ALA A 128 2.14 -4.95 1.40
CA ALA A 128 1.70 -6.15 0.70
C ALA A 128 2.91 -6.97 0.26
N HIS A 129 2.85 -8.28 0.45
CA HIS A 129 3.96 -9.19 0.22
C HIS A 129 3.49 -10.48 -0.48
N PRO A 130 4.26 -11.09 -1.38
CA PRO A 130 3.89 -12.36 -2.03
C PRO A 130 3.57 -13.49 -1.07
N GLU A 131 4.20 -13.47 0.10
CA GLU A 131 4.07 -14.49 1.14
C GLU A 131 3.28 -13.98 2.36
N SER A 132 2.46 -12.93 2.21
CA SER A 132 1.67 -12.42 3.33
C SER A 132 0.67 -13.47 3.82
N HIS A 133 0.64 -13.69 5.12
CA HIS A 133 -0.36 -14.54 5.78
C HIS A 133 -1.52 -13.74 6.39
N PHE A 134 -1.55 -12.43 6.16
CA PHE A 134 -2.60 -11.56 6.69
C PHE A 134 -3.96 -11.96 6.11
N SER A 135 -4.88 -12.35 7.00
CA SER A 135 -6.19 -12.88 6.63
C SER A 135 -7.34 -12.13 7.29
N ILE A 136 -8.38 -11.84 6.51
CA ILE A 136 -9.65 -11.29 7.01
C ILE A 136 -10.77 -12.21 6.54
N GLY A 137 -11.43 -12.88 7.48
CA GLY A 137 -12.51 -13.82 7.14
C GLY A 137 -12.10 -14.89 6.13
N GLY A 138 -10.84 -15.34 6.16
CA GLY A 138 -10.29 -16.34 5.24
C GLY A 138 -9.75 -15.79 3.92
N VAL A 139 -9.83 -14.48 3.68
CA VAL A 139 -9.30 -13.81 2.48
C VAL A 139 -7.91 -13.26 2.76
N LEU A 140 -6.99 -13.38 1.80
CA LEU A 140 -5.62 -12.89 1.89
C LEU A 140 -5.42 -11.60 1.05
N PRO A 141 -5.87 -10.42 1.52
CA PRO A 141 -5.90 -9.20 0.72
C PRO A 141 -4.52 -8.54 0.52
N ARG A 142 -3.46 -9.08 1.14
CA ARG A 142 -2.10 -8.53 1.10
C ARG A 142 -1.11 -9.41 0.32
N VAL A 143 -1.60 -10.49 -0.31
CA VAL A 143 -0.78 -11.30 -1.22
C VAL A 143 -0.61 -10.55 -2.54
N SER A 144 0.54 -9.91 -2.70
CA SER A 144 0.92 -9.07 -3.85
C SER A 144 1.96 -9.76 -4.74
N PRO A 145 2.04 -9.49 -6.06
CA PRO A 145 3.09 -10.02 -6.92
C PRO A 145 4.52 -9.63 -6.49
N PHE A 146 4.68 -8.48 -5.83
CA PHE A 146 5.96 -7.95 -5.36
C PHE A 146 5.85 -7.43 -3.92
N PRO A 147 6.94 -7.45 -3.13
CA PRO A 147 7.03 -6.71 -1.89
C PRO A 147 6.77 -5.23 -2.16
N SER A 148 5.86 -4.63 -1.40
CA SER A 148 5.45 -3.25 -1.60
C SER A 148 4.86 -2.64 -0.35
N PHE A 149 4.85 -1.32 -0.31
CA PHE A 149 4.07 -0.58 0.66
C PHE A 149 3.33 0.58 -0.01
N GLN A 150 2.21 0.97 0.59
CA GLN A 150 1.43 2.11 0.18
C GLN A 150 1.31 3.14 1.30
N VAL A 151 1.41 4.42 0.93
CA VAL A 151 1.29 5.58 1.82
C VAL A 151 0.07 6.38 1.41
N LEU A 152 -0.75 6.76 2.38
CA LEU A 152 -1.94 7.57 2.18
C LEU A 152 -2.34 8.29 3.46
N SER A 153 -3.13 9.35 3.34
CA SER A 153 -3.60 10.10 4.50
C SER A 153 -4.62 9.32 5.33
N HIS A 154 -4.44 9.36 6.65
CA HIS A 154 -5.34 8.78 7.63
C HIS A 154 -6.71 9.44 7.54
N SER A 155 -6.75 10.77 7.32
CA SER A 155 -7.99 11.50 7.12
C SER A 155 -8.79 10.99 5.92
N LEU A 156 -8.14 10.68 4.79
CA LEU A 156 -8.81 10.07 3.63
C LEU A 156 -9.29 8.66 3.96
N LEU A 157 -8.45 7.84 4.58
CA LEU A 157 -8.82 6.49 5.03
C LEU A 157 -10.02 6.48 5.95
N LYS A 158 -10.08 7.41 6.91
CA LYS A 158 -11.17 7.54 7.85
C LYS A 158 -12.48 7.90 7.14
N ARG A 159 -12.46 8.91 6.25
CA ARG A 159 -13.66 9.29 5.47
C ARG A 159 -14.17 8.12 4.62
N ALA A 160 -13.26 7.46 3.92
CA ALA A 160 -13.56 6.28 3.11
C ALA A 160 -14.15 5.15 3.97
N SER A 161 -13.52 4.84 5.10
CA SER A 161 -13.98 3.87 6.09
C SER A 161 -15.35 4.20 6.66
N ASP A 162 -15.62 5.45 7.03
CA ASP A 162 -16.91 5.88 7.58
C ASP A 162 -18.04 5.76 6.55
N SER A 163 -17.76 5.98 5.26
CA SER A 163 -18.75 5.77 4.18
C SER A 163 -19.19 4.31 4.02
N LEU A 164 -18.40 3.36 4.54
CA LEU A 164 -18.71 1.93 4.52
C LEU A 164 -19.51 1.47 5.75
N ARG A 165 -19.84 2.36 6.71
CA ARG A 165 -20.64 1.98 7.88
C ARG A 165 -22.00 1.42 7.43
N GLY A 166 -22.40 0.30 8.02
CA GLY A 166 -23.66 -0.39 7.69
C GLY A 166 -23.64 -1.22 6.40
N SER A 167 -22.54 -1.25 5.65
CA SER A 167 -22.42 -2.05 4.41
C SER A 167 -22.07 -3.53 4.62
N GLY A 168 -21.80 -3.94 5.86
CA GLY A 168 -21.27 -5.28 6.18
C GLY A 168 -19.78 -5.48 5.87
N TYR A 169 -19.09 -4.45 5.35
CA TYR A 169 -17.67 -4.53 4.98
C TYR A 169 -16.76 -5.00 6.13
N TYR A 170 -17.03 -4.52 7.35
CA TYR A 170 -16.18 -4.76 8.51
C TYR A 170 -16.62 -5.95 9.38
N ASP A 171 -17.68 -6.68 9.00
CA ASP A 171 -18.29 -7.73 9.85
C ASP A 171 -17.33 -8.89 10.17
N ARG A 172 -16.29 -9.07 9.34
CA ARG A 172 -15.27 -10.12 9.51
C ARG A 172 -13.94 -9.61 10.06
N PHE A 173 -13.84 -8.33 10.41
CA PHE A 173 -12.62 -7.75 10.95
C PHE A 173 -12.59 -7.93 12.46
N SER A 174 -11.47 -8.41 13.01
CA SER A 174 -11.28 -8.40 14.45
C SER A 174 -11.07 -6.96 14.97
N PRO A 175 -11.42 -6.66 16.23
CA PRO A 175 -11.11 -5.37 16.84
C PRO A 175 -9.62 -5.01 16.77
N GLU A 176 -8.74 -6.00 16.88
CA GLU A 176 -7.29 -5.84 16.75
C GLU A 176 -6.90 -5.40 15.34
N THR A 177 -7.50 -6.01 14.32
CA THR A 177 -7.30 -5.63 12.92
C THR A 177 -7.73 -4.18 12.69
N LEU A 178 -8.90 -3.80 13.21
CA LEU A 178 -9.41 -2.43 13.10
C LEU A 178 -8.51 -1.41 13.78
N ARG A 179 -7.99 -1.73 14.98
CA ARG A 179 -7.00 -0.89 15.67
C ARG A 179 -5.71 -0.77 14.88
N ALA A 180 -5.19 -1.88 14.34
CA ALA A 180 -3.96 -1.88 13.53
C ALA A 180 -4.12 -1.05 12.24
N LEU A 181 -5.33 -0.98 11.68
CA LEU A 181 -5.64 -0.11 10.55
C LEU A 181 -5.85 1.36 10.93
N GLY A 182 -5.79 1.70 12.22
CA GLY A 182 -6.12 3.03 12.75
C GLY A 182 -7.60 3.37 12.67
N LEU A 183 -8.47 2.38 12.46
CA LEU A 183 -9.91 2.55 12.24
C LEU A 183 -10.71 1.80 13.31
N PRO A 184 -10.47 2.03 14.61
CA PRO A 184 -11.22 1.35 15.66
C PRO A 184 -12.73 1.62 15.49
N ARG A 185 -13.52 0.58 15.72
CA ARG A 185 -14.98 0.66 15.78
C ARG A 185 -15.37 0.31 17.21
N GLU A 186 -16.13 1.21 17.84
CA GLU A 186 -16.83 0.96 19.11
C GLU A 186 -18.08 0.13 18.87
#